data_AF-A0A1M5GQ85-F1
#
_entry.id   AF-A0A1M5GQ85-F1
#
_cell.length_a   1.000
_cell.length_b   1.000
_cell.length_c   1.000
_cell.angle_alpha   90.00
_cell.angle_beta   90.00
_cell.angle_gamma   90.00
#
_symmetry.space_group_name_H-M   'P 1'
#
loop_
_entity.id
_entity.type
_entity.pdbx_description
1 polymer ?
#
loop_
_entity_poly.entity_id
_entity_poly.type
_entity_poly.pdbx_seq_one_letter_code
_entity_poly.pdbx_strand_id
1 'polypeptide(L)'
;MTQREKPTYDFICFSDLSYEFDFSDKKEIEKKIKHRLKYHKLGDYNQERVDYIRGLKDDLYKEINLQTKSKYFSKSKSNFADLEDFKFEKMTLDYLNKYDKINESDMKGILNFAIYIYHMR
;
A
#
# COMPACT_ATOMS: atom_id res chain seq x y z
N MET A 1 -9.98 -21.08 4.10
CA MET A 1 -10.96 -20.04 4.51
C MET A 1 -10.18 -18.90 5.15
N THR A 2 -9.85 -17.88 4.37
CA THR A 2 -9.07 -16.72 4.84
C THR A 2 -9.99 -15.84 5.69
N GLN A 3 -9.67 -15.68 6.98
CA GLN A 3 -10.28 -14.62 7.78
C GLN A 3 -9.96 -13.31 7.05
N ARG A 4 -10.97 -12.63 6.51
CA ARG A 4 -10.77 -11.27 5.98
C ARG A 4 -10.49 -10.42 7.21
N GLU A 5 -9.22 -10.08 7.42
CA GLU A 5 -8.82 -9.14 8.46
C GLU A 5 -9.68 -7.88 8.34
N LYS A 6 -10.13 -7.37 9.48
CA LYS A 6 -10.94 -6.16 9.49
C LYS A 6 -10.10 -5.04 8.88
N PRO A 7 -10.65 -4.26 7.94
CA PRO A 7 -9.90 -3.18 7.33
C PRO A 7 -9.53 -2.15 8.41
N THR A 8 -8.29 -1.69 8.36
CA THR A 8 -7.74 -0.66 9.23
C THR A 8 -7.80 0.70 8.55
N TYR A 9 -7.57 1.76 9.32
CA TYR A 9 -7.52 3.12 8.78
C TYR A 9 -6.49 3.22 7.65
N ASP A 10 -5.26 2.79 7.93
CA ASP A 10 -4.13 2.96 7.03
C ASP A 10 -4.29 2.15 5.75
N PHE A 11 -4.78 0.91 5.89
CA PHE A 11 -5.04 0.06 4.73
C PHE A 11 -6.16 0.63 3.85
N ILE A 12 -7.25 1.15 4.43
CA ILE A 12 -8.31 1.79 3.62
C ILE A 12 -7.74 2.97 2.84
N CYS A 13 -7.06 3.88 3.52
CA CYS A 13 -6.44 5.03 2.88
C CYS A 13 -5.50 4.59 1.75
N PHE A 14 -4.59 3.65 2.01
CA PHE A 14 -3.67 3.14 0.99
C PHE A 14 -4.40 2.51 -0.20
N SER A 15 -5.39 1.65 0.08
CA SER A 15 -6.11 0.90 -0.96
C SER A 15 -6.92 1.77 -1.91
N ASP A 16 -7.42 2.93 -1.45
CA ASP A 16 -8.06 3.90 -2.32
C ASP A 16 -7.02 4.77 -3.03
N LEU A 17 -5.99 5.24 -2.31
CA LEU A 17 -4.90 6.05 -2.87
C LEU A 17 -4.11 5.32 -3.96
N SER A 18 -4.00 3.99 -3.93
CA SER A 18 -3.28 3.24 -4.96
C SER A 18 -3.85 3.40 -6.37
N TYR A 19 -5.10 3.87 -6.48
CA TYR A 19 -5.81 4.17 -7.73
C TYR A 19 -5.81 5.66 -8.08
N GLU A 20 -5.15 6.50 -7.30
CA GLU A 20 -4.98 7.92 -7.59
C GLU A 20 -3.88 8.07 -8.66
N PHE A 21 -4.26 8.35 -9.91
CA PHE A 21 -3.33 8.48 -11.04
C PHE A 21 -3.07 9.94 -11.44
N ASP A 22 -4.05 10.84 -11.26
CA ASP A 22 -3.91 12.27 -11.56
C ASP A 22 -4.53 13.16 -10.45
N PHE A 23 -4.12 14.43 -10.40
CA PHE A 23 -4.63 15.45 -9.49
C PHE A 23 -6.15 15.65 -9.62
N SER A 24 -6.72 15.38 -10.80
CA SER A 24 -8.16 15.41 -11.03
C SER A 24 -8.92 14.36 -10.19
N ASP A 25 -8.27 13.26 -9.82
CA ASP A 25 -8.86 12.18 -9.02
C ASP A 25 -8.85 12.47 -7.51
N LYS A 26 -8.01 13.40 -7.04
CA LYS A 26 -7.74 13.62 -5.61
C LYS A 26 -9.02 13.81 -4.78
N LYS A 27 -9.94 14.65 -5.24
CA LYS A 27 -11.21 14.92 -4.52
C LYS A 27 -12.12 13.69 -4.47
N GLU A 28 -12.18 12.92 -5.56
CA GLU A 28 -12.99 11.70 -5.62
C GLU A 28 -12.42 10.59 -4.74
N ILE A 29 -11.10 10.43 -4.73
CA ILE A 29 -10.40 9.49 -3.84
C ILE A 29 -10.60 9.88 -2.37
N GLU A 30 -10.42 11.14 -2.01
CA GLU A 30 -10.67 11.61 -0.64
C GLU A 30 -12.14 11.41 -0.21
N LYS A 31 -13.10 11.60 -1.12
CA LYS A 31 -14.51 11.32 -0.87
C LYS A 31 -14.76 9.83 -0.61
N LYS A 32 -14.12 8.93 -1.37
CA LYS A 32 -14.19 7.47 -1.16
C LYS A 32 -13.59 7.07 0.19
N ILE A 33 -12.42 7.60 0.53
CA ILE A 33 -11.77 7.37 1.83
C ILE A 33 -12.70 7.80 2.97
N LYS A 34 -13.22 9.03 2.93
CA LYS A 34 -14.19 9.54 3.94
C LYS A 34 -15.37 8.61 4.11
N HIS A 35 -15.95 8.14 3.00
CA HIS A 35 -17.08 7.23 3.02
C HIS A 35 -16.73 5.88 3.66
N ARG A 36 -15.60 5.27 3.28
CA ARG A 36 -15.18 3.96 3.78
C ARG A 36 -14.74 3.99 5.24
N LEU A 37 -14.05 5.05 5.68
CA LEU A 37 -13.69 5.24 7.08
C LEU A 37 -14.94 5.31 7.97
N LYS A 38 -15.96 6.06 7.55
CA LYS A 38 -17.26 6.14 8.24
C LYS A 38 -17.97 4.80 8.27
N TYR A 39 -18.03 4.10 7.13
CA TYR A 39 -18.69 2.79 7.02
C TYR A 39 -18.08 1.76 7.97
N HIS A 40 -16.76 1.74 8.10
CA HIS A 40 -16.03 0.81 8.97
C HIS A 40 -15.82 1.32 10.41
N LYS A 41 -16.27 2.54 10.74
CA LYS A 41 -16.09 3.18 12.06
C LYS A 41 -14.62 3.27 12.50
N LEU A 42 -13.73 3.68 11.59
CA LEU A 42 -12.28 3.71 11.82
C LEU A 42 -11.76 5.07 12.30
N GLY A 43 -12.66 6.00 12.62
CA GLY A 43 -12.33 7.38 12.99
C GLY A 43 -12.56 8.38 11.88
N ASP A 44 -12.31 9.64 12.18
CA ASP A 44 -12.53 10.74 11.25
C ASP A 44 -11.41 10.86 10.21
N TYR A 45 -11.76 11.45 9.08
CA TYR A 45 -10.80 11.77 8.03
C TYR A 45 -9.77 12.78 8.54
N ASN A 46 -8.48 12.45 8.38
CA ASN A 46 -7.36 13.30 8.75
C ASN A 46 -6.46 13.51 7.52
N GLN A 47 -6.38 14.75 7.03
CA GLN A 47 -5.62 15.07 5.82
C GLN A 47 -4.12 14.75 5.97
N GLU A 48 -3.51 15.10 7.11
CA GLU A 48 -2.08 14.86 7.35
C GLU A 48 -1.76 13.36 7.33
N ARG A 49 -2.65 12.53 7.90
CA ARG A 49 -2.50 11.07 7.87
C ARG A 49 -2.64 10.52 6.47
N VAL A 50 -3.62 11.01 5.70
CA VAL A 50 -3.83 10.59 4.30
C VAL A 50 -2.65 11.02 3.42
N ASP A 51 -2.13 12.23 3.61
CA ASP A 51 -0.96 12.73 2.88
C ASP A 51 0.31 11.92 3.22
N TYR A 52 0.47 11.52 4.48
CA TYR A 52 1.54 10.62 4.92
C TYR A 52 1.46 9.25 4.22
N ILE A 53 0.27 8.66 4.11
CA ILE A 53 0.05 7.39 3.41
C ILE A 53 0.21 7.56 1.89
N ARG A 54 -0.15 8.72 1.34
CA ARG A 54 0.10 9.04 -0.08
C ARG A 54 1.59 9.05 -0.39
N GLY A 55 2.42 9.59 0.51
CA GLY A 55 3.88 9.49 0.41
C GLY A 55 4.37 8.03 0.35
N LEU A 56 3.86 7.16 1.23
CA LEU A 56 4.16 5.73 1.20
C LEU A 56 3.78 5.10 -0.15
N LYS A 57 2.58 5.41 -0.66
CA LYS A 57 2.12 4.94 -1.97
C LYS A 57 3.04 5.40 -3.09
N ASP A 58 3.47 6.66 -3.09
CA ASP A 58 4.37 7.19 -4.13
C ASP A 58 5.73 6.49 -4.13
N ASP A 59 6.29 6.25 -2.95
CA ASP A 59 7.56 5.53 -2.80
C ASP A 59 7.44 4.07 -3.25
N LEU A 60 6.38 3.38 -2.83
CA LEU A 60 6.14 2.00 -3.21
C LEU A 60 5.92 1.85 -4.71
N TYR A 61 5.13 2.75 -5.31
CA TYR A 61 4.94 2.80 -6.75
C TYR A 61 6.28 2.96 -7.47
N LYS A 62 7.11 3.92 -7.05
CA LYS A 62 8.44 4.15 -7.66
C LYS A 62 9.35 2.93 -7.52
N GLU A 63 9.43 2.36 -6.32
CA GLU A 63 10.33 1.23 -6.03
C GLU A 63 9.91 -0.04 -6.76
N ILE A 64 8.62 -0.41 -6.73
CA ILE A 64 8.13 -1.64 -7.36
C ILE A 64 8.26 -1.56 -8.89
N ASN A 65 8.02 -0.38 -9.48
CA ASN A 65 8.21 -0.16 -10.92
C ASN A 65 9.68 -0.20 -11.38
N LEU A 66 10.66 -0.22 -10.46
CA LEU A 66 12.05 -0.52 -10.85
C LEU A 66 12.21 -1.98 -11.31
N GLN A 67 11.25 -2.86 -11.00
CA GLN A 67 11.26 -4.28 -11.36
C GLN A 67 12.61 -4.92 -11.01
N THR A 68 13.33 -5.46 -12.01
CA THR A 68 14.63 -6.11 -11.85
C THR A 68 15.73 -5.21 -11.29
N LYS A 69 15.54 -3.89 -11.28
CA LYS A 69 16.46 -2.90 -10.69
C LYS A 69 16.17 -2.59 -9.23
N SER A 70 15.02 -3.00 -8.69
CA SER A 70 14.70 -2.81 -7.27
C SER A 70 15.70 -3.58 -6.42
N LYS A 71 16.17 -2.96 -5.33
CA LYS A 71 17.04 -3.63 -4.34
C LYS A 71 16.33 -4.78 -3.62
N TYR A 72 15.00 -4.81 -3.70
CA TYR A 72 14.15 -5.85 -3.14
C TYR A 72 13.81 -6.94 -4.15
N PHE A 73 14.00 -6.73 -5.45
CA PHE A 73 13.65 -7.74 -6.45
C PHE A 73 14.55 -8.98 -6.31
N SER A 74 13.89 -10.12 -6.33
CA SER A 74 14.47 -11.45 -6.23
C SER A 74 13.58 -12.39 -7.01
N LYS A 75 13.87 -12.53 -8.32
CA LYS A 75 13.08 -13.36 -9.23
C LYS A 75 12.68 -14.69 -8.59
N SER A 76 11.39 -14.93 -8.50
CA SER A 76 10.81 -16.18 -8.03
C SER A 76 11.14 -17.33 -9.00
N LYS A 77 10.88 -18.57 -8.57
CA LYS A 77 11.05 -19.74 -9.44
C LYS A 77 9.99 -19.82 -10.55
N SER A 78 8.95 -19.00 -10.46
CA SER A 78 7.87 -18.95 -11.43
C SER A 78 8.29 -18.24 -12.72
N ASN A 79 7.63 -18.58 -13.82
CA ASN A 79 7.71 -17.81 -15.06
C ASN A 79 6.75 -16.62 -15.10
N PHE A 80 5.92 -16.46 -14.06
CA PHE A 80 4.94 -15.39 -13.91
C PHE A 80 5.34 -14.45 -12.77
N ALA A 81 4.86 -13.20 -12.83
CA ALA A 81 5.01 -12.24 -11.75
C ALA A 81 4.34 -12.77 -10.48
N ASP A 82 5.09 -12.75 -9.37
CA ASP A 82 4.66 -13.30 -8.08
C ASP A 82 4.98 -12.31 -6.94
N LEU A 83 4.24 -12.39 -5.84
CA LEU A 83 4.57 -11.71 -4.58
C LEU A 83 5.98 -12.11 -4.10
N GLU A 84 6.39 -13.36 -4.36
CA GLU A 84 7.72 -13.88 -4.05
C GLU A 84 8.86 -13.25 -4.87
N ASP A 85 8.54 -12.45 -5.91
CA ASP A 85 9.55 -11.71 -6.67
C ASP A 85 10.20 -10.58 -5.85
N PHE A 86 9.71 -10.31 -4.64
CA PHE A 86 10.26 -9.30 -3.75
C PHE A 86 10.72 -9.91 -2.42
N LYS A 87 11.85 -9.41 -1.90
CA LYS A 87 12.37 -9.70 -0.55
C LYS A 87 11.47 -9.08 0.51
N PHE A 88 10.30 -9.68 0.71
CA PHE A 88 9.18 -9.12 1.47
C PHE A 88 9.54 -8.72 2.90
N GLU A 89 10.25 -9.58 3.64
CA GLU A 89 10.66 -9.29 5.02
C GLU A 89 11.62 -8.08 5.09
N LYS A 90 12.59 -8.02 4.16
CA LYS A 90 13.51 -6.88 4.08
C LYS A 90 12.77 -5.59 3.72
N MET A 91 11.84 -5.66 2.78
CA MET A 91 11.02 -4.52 2.37
C MET A 91 10.14 -4.04 3.53
N THR A 92 9.54 -4.96 4.30
CA THR A 92 8.75 -4.64 5.49
C THR A 92 9.57 -3.87 6.52
N LEU A 93 10.77 -4.37 6.87
CA LEU A 93 11.65 -3.70 7.84
C LEU A 93 12.08 -2.31 7.36
N ASP A 94 12.54 -2.19 6.11
CA ASP A 94 13.01 -0.91 5.56
C ASP A 94 11.87 0.14 5.52
N TYR A 95 10.65 -0.26 5.13
CA TYR A 95 9.51 0.65 5.08
C TYR A 95 8.91 0.96 6.45
N LEU A 96 8.95 0.05 7.44
CA LEU A 96 8.62 0.37 8.83
C LEU A 96 9.58 1.39 9.43
N ASN A 97 10.88 1.29 9.12
CA ASN A 97 11.87 2.25 9.58
C ASN A 97 11.65 3.65 8.98
N LYS A 98 11.17 3.72 7.73
CA LYS A 98 10.87 5.00 7.05
C LYS A 98 9.50 5.56 7.42
N TYR A 99 8.51 4.69 7.61
CA TYR A 99 7.12 5.02 7.88
C TYR A 99 6.69 4.54 9.27
N ASP A 100 7.33 5.09 10.30
CA ASP A 100 7.23 4.69 11.71
C ASP A 100 5.82 4.78 12.32
N LYS A 101 4.94 5.61 11.74
CA LYS A 101 3.56 5.74 12.23
C LYS A 101 2.62 4.61 11.79
N ILE A 102 3.05 3.67 10.95
CA ILE A 102 2.24 2.53 10.47
C ILE A 102 2.65 1.28 11.26
N ASN A 103 1.67 0.53 11.76
CA ASN A 103 1.98 -0.71 12.48
C ASN A 103 2.42 -1.83 11.51
N GLU A 104 3.11 -2.83 12.04
CA GLU A 104 3.67 -3.92 11.23
C GLU A 104 2.62 -4.70 10.42
N SER A 105 1.46 -4.97 11.03
CA SER A 105 0.37 -5.71 10.36
C SER A 105 -0.13 -4.95 9.13
N ASP A 106 -0.37 -3.65 9.30
CA ASP A 106 -0.81 -2.78 8.21
C ASP A 106 0.26 -2.62 7.14
N MET A 107 1.54 -2.49 7.53
CA MET A 107 2.63 -2.42 6.57
C MET A 107 2.69 -3.69 5.70
N LYS A 108 2.60 -4.88 6.30
CA LYS A 108 2.59 -6.14 5.55
C LYS A 108 1.38 -6.21 4.60
N GLY A 109 0.19 -5.81 5.06
CA GLY A 109 -1.00 -5.75 4.23
C GLY A 109 -0.86 -4.78 3.04
N ILE A 110 -0.30 -3.59 3.30
CA ILE A 110 -0.03 -2.56 2.29
C ILE A 110 0.98 -3.06 1.26
N LEU A 111 2.09 -3.66 1.69
CA LEU A 111 3.12 -4.17 0.78
C LEU A 111 2.60 -5.28 -0.13
N ASN A 112 1.86 -6.24 0.42
CA ASN A 112 1.23 -7.29 -0.37
C ASN A 112 0.29 -6.71 -1.43
N PHE A 113 -0.52 -5.72 -1.05
CA PHE A 113 -1.44 -5.07 -1.96
C PHE A 113 -0.71 -4.24 -3.03
N ALA A 114 0.35 -3.52 -2.65
CA ALA A 114 1.17 -2.72 -3.56
C ALA A 114 1.87 -3.59 -4.61
N ILE A 115 2.50 -4.70 -4.20
CA ILE A 115 3.15 -5.63 -5.14
C ILE A 115 2.10 -6.21 -6.10
N TYR A 116 0.94 -6.62 -5.58
CA TYR A 116 -0.15 -7.09 -6.43
C TYR A 116 -0.57 -6.05 -7.48
N ILE A 117 -0.80 -4.80 -7.07
CA ILE A 117 -1.30 -3.75 -7.97
C ILE A 117 -0.22 -3.23 -8.94
N TYR A 118 1.05 -3.17 -8.55
CA TYR A 118 2.10 -2.52 -9.33
C TYR A 118 3.04 -3.48 -10.08
N HIS A 119 3.08 -4.76 -9.71
CA HIS A 119 3.94 -5.76 -10.35
C HIS A 119 3.16 -6.88 -11.05
N MET A 120 2.03 -7.30 -10.47
CA MET A 120 1.27 -8.47 -10.98
C MET A 120 0.06 -8.10 -11.84
N ARG A 121 -0.46 -6.88 -11.71
CA ARG A 121 -1.66 -6.39 -12.40
C ARG A 121 -1.31 -5.56 -13.63
#